data_AF-A0A9Q2UF71-F1
#
_entry.id   AF-A0A9Q2UF71-F1
#
_cell.length_a   1.000
_cell.length_b   1.000
_cell.length_c   1.000
_cell.angle_alpha   90.00
_cell.angle_beta   90.00
_cell.angle_gamma   90.00
#
_symmetry.space_group_name_H-M   'P 1'
#
loop_
_entity.id
_entity.type
_entity.pdbx_description
1 polymer ?
#
loop_
_entity_poly.entity_id
_entity_poly.type
_entity_poly.pdbx_seq_one_letter_code
_entity_poly.pdbx_strand_id
1 'polypeptide(L)' 'SSRHYPELADMGPITFKLITKKPIRPQEWEIQKNPRSRSAKLRVVQKIN' A
#
# COMPACT_ATOMS: atom_id res chain seq x y z
N SER A 1 -15.99 -20.66 -4.24
CA SER A 1 -14.52 -20.53 -4.27
C SER A 1 -14.12 -19.80 -5.54
N SER A 2 -13.37 -18.68 -5.44
CA SER A 2 -13.00 -17.87 -6.61
C SER A 2 -11.98 -18.62 -7.47
N ARG A 3 -12.28 -18.81 -8.75
CA ARG A 3 -11.39 -19.49 -9.73
C ARG A 3 -10.07 -18.75 -10.00
N HIS A 4 -9.91 -17.54 -9.46
CA HIS A 4 -8.76 -16.67 -9.68
C HIS A 4 -8.02 -16.30 -8.38
N TYR A 5 -8.32 -16.97 -7.26
CA TYR A 5 -7.52 -16.75 -6.06
C TYR A 5 -6.17 -17.44 -6.25
N PRO A 6 -5.05 -16.70 -6.29
CA PRO A 6 -3.74 -17.33 -6.40
C PRO A 6 -3.46 -18.15 -5.14
N GLU A 7 -2.79 -19.28 -5.29
CA GLU A 7 -2.25 -20.00 -4.14
C GLU A 7 -1.26 -19.09 -3.41
N LEU A 8 -1.50 -18.86 -2.12
CA LEU A 8 -0.61 -18.08 -1.29
C LEU A 8 0.65 -18.90 -1.07
N ALA A 9 1.75 -18.48 -1.67
CA ALA A 9 3.05 -19.08 -1.40
C ALA A 9 3.49 -18.63 -0.01
N ASP A 10 3.42 -19.54 0.97
CA ASP A 10 3.92 -19.34 2.33
C ASP A 10 5.45 -19.50 2.33
N MET A 11 6.14 -18.63 1.59
CA MET A 11 7.54 -18.80 1.21
C MET A 11 8.45 -17.79 1.94
N GLY A 12 8.45 -17.84 3.28
CA GLY A 12 9.55 -17.30 4.07
C GLY A 12 9.20 -16.21 5.09
N PRO A 13 10.21 -15.77 5.88
CA PRO A 13 10.01 -14.79 6.93
C PRO A 13 9.63 -13.42 6.35
N ILE A 14 8.85 -12.64 7.09
CA ILE A 14 8.48 -11.28 6.73
C ILE A 14 9.75 -10.43 6.63
N THR A 15 10.13 -10.06 5.41
CA THR A 15 11.34 -9.28 5.11
C THR A 15 11.12 -7.76 5.21
N PHE A 16 9.88 -7.32 5.46
CA PHE A 16 9.51 -5.91 5.48
C PHE A 16 8.79 -5.53 6.77
N LYS A 17 9.24 -4.45 7.40
CA LYS A 17 8.55 -3.79 8.51
C LYS A 17 7.63 -2.71 7.97
N LEU A 18 6.35 -2.80 8.31
CA LEU A 18 5.37 -1.78 7.92
C LEU A 18 5.58 -0.50 8.73
N ILE A 19 5.80 0.63 8.04
CA ILE A 19 5.90 1.95 8.68
C ILE A 19 4.51 2.56 8.83
N THR A 20 3.71 2.55 7.75
CA THR A 20 2.38 3.14 7.73
C THR A 20 1.29 2.07 7.90
N LYS A 21 0.69 1.97 9.09
CA LYS A 21 -0.43 1.03 9.35
C LYS A 21 -1.67 1.34 8.51
N LYS A 22 -1.99 2.63 8.35
CA LYS A 22 -3.07 3.13 7.47
C LYS A 22 -2.43 3.84 6.26
N PRO A 23 -3.06 3.78 5.07
CA PRO A 23 -2.54 4.48 3.90
C PRO A 23 -2.59 6.00 4.12
N ILE A 24 -1.56 6.71 3.66
CA ILE A 24 -1.52 8.17 3.65
C ILE A 24 -2.36 8.65 2.45
N ARG A 25 -3.27 9.60 2.71
CA ARG A 25 -4.15 10.23 1.72
C ARG A 25 -3.52 11.55 1.23
N PRO A 26 -3.82 11.97 0.00
CA PRO A 26 -3.48 13.32 -0.47
C PRO A 26 -4.17 14.37 0.41
N GLN A 27 -3.59 15.56 0.46
CA GLN A 27 -4.19 16.72 1.13
C GLN A 27 -5.16 17.45 0.20
N GLU A 28 -6.08 18.25 0.75
CA GLU A 28 -7.09 18.98 -0.04
C GLU A 28 -6.46 19.91 -1.10
N TRP A 29 -5.37 20.60 -0.76
CA TRP A 29 -4.67 21.48 -1.70
C TRP A 29 -4.05 20.69 -2.86
N GLU A 30 -3.60 19.46 -2.61
CA GLU A 30 -3.01 18.59 -3.63
C GLU A 30 -4.09 18.08 -4.58
N ILE A 31 -5.27 17.75 -4.05
CA ILE A 31 -6.43 17.36 -4.87
C ILE A 31 -6.89 18.51 -5.75
N GLN A 32 -6.92 19.74 -5.24
CA GLN A 32 -7.28 20.92 -6.03
C GLN A 32 -6.27 21.19 -7.16
N LYS A 33 -4.95 21.09 -6.86
CA LYS A 33 -3.89 21.28 -7.86
C LYS A 33 -3.78 20.12 -8.86
N ASN A 34 -4.05 18.89 -8.40
CA ASN A 34 -4.00 17.66 -9.19
C ASN A 34 -5.20 16.77 -8.84
N PRO A 35 -6.34 16.93 -9.54
CA PRO A 35 -7.54 16.12 -9.28
C PRO A 35 -7.33 14.61 -9.41
N ARG A 36 -6.33 14.18 -10.20
CA ARG A 36 -5.98 12.76 -10.35
C ARG A 36 -5.41 12.15 -9.05
N SER A 37 -4.90 12.96 -8.12
CA SER A 37 -4.42 12.48 -6.82
C SER A 37 -5.54 12.00 -5.90
N ARG A 38 -6.82 12.37 -6.12
CA ARG A 38 -7.95 12.14 -5.19
C ARG A 38 -8.08 10.70 -4.65
N SER A 39 -7.73 9.70 -5.46
CA SER A 39 -7.85 8.28 -5.10
C SER A 39 -6.53 7.64 -4.61
N ALA A 40 -5.44 8.40 -4.57
CA ALA A 40 -4.12 7.90 -4.19
C ALA A 40 -4.09 7.43 -2.73
N LYS A 41 -3.36 6.32 -2.50
CA LYS A 41 -3.15 5.70 -1.19
C LYS A 41 -1.69 5.28 -1.07
N LEU A 42 -0.88 6.08 -0.38
CA LEU A 42 0.54 5.76 -0.17
C LEU A 42 0.70 4.77 0.99
N ARG A 43 1.49 3.72 0.76
CA ARG A 43 1.90 2.74 1.78
C ARG A 43 3.41 2.60 1.76
N VAL A 44 4.03 2.62 2.92
CA VAL A 44 5.49 2.60 3.07
C VAL A 44 5.92 1.42 3.96
N VAL A 45 6.94 0.71 3.50
CA VAL A 45 7.59 -0.39 4.22
C VAL A 45 9.10 -0.16 4.26
N GLN A 46 9.75 -0.71 5.27
CA GLN A 46 11.19 -0.74 5.42
C GLN A 46 11.67 -2.18 5.26
N LYS A 47 12.73 -2.40 4.46
CA LYS A 47 13.40 -3.71 4.43
C LYS A 47 14.08 -3.97 5.77
N ILE A 48 13.82 -5.14 6.34
CA ILE A 48 14.53 -5.64 7.53
C ILE A 48 15.83 -6.26 7.02
N ASN A 49 16.97 -5.82 7.57
CA ASN A 49 18.29 -6.38 7.28
C ASN A 49 18.64 -7.46 8.31
#